data_AF-A0A415RDX9-F1
#
_entry.id   AF-A0A415RDX9-F1
#
_cell.length_a   1.000
_cell.length_b   1.000
_cell.length_c   1.000
_cell.angle_alpha   90.00
_cell.angle_beta   90.00
_cell.angle_gamma   90.00
#
_symmetry.space_group_name_H-M   'P 1'
#
loop_
_entity.id
_entity.type
_entity.pdbx_description
1 polymer ?
#
loop_
_entity_poly.entity_id
_entity_poly.type
_entity_poly.pdbx_seq_one_letter_code
_entity_poly.pdbx_strand_id
1 'polypeptide(L)' 'MMMDDIRVIIAKGPFSAEDAQYYIERIKSKTKFTLKKVTFTRTDTYLDIRYSFADIPFERIRRIPLADLPERRAVNN' A
#
# COMPACT_ATOMS: atom_id res chain seq x y z
N MET A 1 13.90 4.42 -0.28
CA MET A 1 14.37 4.41 -1.68
C MET A 1 13.56 5.41 -2.50
N MET A 2 14.04 5.82 -3.67
CA MET A 2 13.32 6.69 -4.61
C MET A 2 12.99 5.88 -5.86
N MET A 3 11.79 6.05 -6.42
CA MET A 3 11.32 5.46 -7.68
C MET A 3 10.47 6.48 -8.41
N ASP A 4 10.83 6.89 -9.62
CA ASP A 4 10.07 7.88 -10.42
C ASP A 4 9.67 9.14 -9.62
N ASP A 5 10.63 9.75 -8.91
CA ASP A 5 10.41 10.90 -8.00
C ASP A 5 9.44 10.65 -6.83
N ILE A 6 8.98 9.41 -6.65
CA ILE A 6 8.16 8.97 -5.52
C ILE A 6 9.09 8.50 -4.41
N ARG A 7 8.88 9.06 -3.21
CA ARG A 7 9.56 8.58 -2.01
C ARG A 7 8.94 7.27 -1.53
N VAL A 8 9.69 6.18 -1.64
CA VAL A 8 9.24 4.84 -1.21
C VAL A 8 9.92 4.46 0.11
N ILE A 9 9.10 4.11 1.09
CA ILE A 9 9.53 3.70 2.43
C ILE A 9 9.03 2.29 2.71
N ILE A 10 9.95 1.37 3.05
CA ILE A 10 9.61 0.05 3.56
C ILE A 10 9.76 0.16 5.09
N ALA A 11 8.66 0.31 5.79
CA ALA A 11 8.67 0.59 7.23
C ALA A 11 8.86 -0.68 8.08
N LYS A 12 8.31 -1.82 7.63
CA LYS A 12 8.43 -3.12 8.31
C LYS A 12 8.23 -4.27 7.33
N GLY A 13 8.93 -5.37 7.61
CA GLY A 13 8.80 -6.65 6.92
C GLY A 13 9.57 -6.71 5.60
N PRO A 14 9.82 -7.93 5.09
CA PRO A 14 10.43 -8.09 3.77
C PRO A 14 9.46 -7.56 2.72
N PHE A 15 9.93 -6.64 1.89
CA PHE A 15 9.15 -6.11 0.77
C PHE A 15 10.09 -5.84 -0.39
N SER A 16 9.86 -6.49 -1.52
CA SER A 16 10.75 -6.37 -2.67
C SER A 16 10.50 -5.06 -3.43
N ALA A 17 11.48 -4.68 -4.24
CA ALA A 17 11.34 -3.51 -5.11
C ALA A 17 10.28 -3.75 -6.18
N GLU A 18 10.18 -4.99 -6.69
CA GLU A 18 9.20 -5.41 -7.70
C GLU A 18 7.77 -5.34 -7.15
N ASP A 19 7.55 -5.81 -5.91
CA ASP A 19 6.26 -5.70 -5.23
C ASP A 19 5.88 -4.22 -5.05
N ALA A 20 6.83 -3.38 -4.61
CA ALA A 20 6.62 -1.95 -4.46
C ALA A 20 6.22 -1.29 -5.78
N GLN A 21 6.91 -1.62 -6.88
CA GLN A 21 6.62 -1.10 -8.21
C GLN A 21 5.22 -1.51 -8.68
N TYR A 22 4.83 -2.77 -8.48
CA TYR A 22 3.49 -3.25 -8.80
C TYR A 22 2.39 -2.39 -8.14
N TYR A 23 2.53 -2.11 -6.84
CA TYR A 23 1.54 -1.30 -6.12
C TYR A 23 1.57 0.17 -6.51
N ILE A 24 2.75 0.73 -6.78
CA ILE A 24 2.90 2.10 -7.27
C ILE A 24 2.18 2.28 -8.60
N GLU A 25 2.38 1.39 -9.56
CA GLU A 25 1.71 1.42 -10.87
C GLU A 25 0.19 1.24 -10.73
N ARG A 26 -0.25 0.37 -9.81
CA ARG A 26 -1.67 0.20 -9.52
C ARG A 26 -2.31 1.44 -8.87
N ILE A 27 -1.56 2.21 -8.08
CA ILE A 27 -2.04 3.49 -7.53
C ILE A 27 -2.11 4.51 -8.67
N LYS A 28 -1.03 4.66 -9.46
CA LYS A 28 -0.95 5.59 -10.60
C LYS A 28 -2.08 5.37 -11.61
N SER A 29 -2.39 4.13 -11.96
CA SER A 29 -3.49 3.82 -12.90
C SER A 29 -4.90 4.17 -12.39
N LYS A 30 -5.07 4.39 -11.08
CA LYS A 30 -6.39 4.67 -10.47
C LYS A 30 -6.55 6.13 -10.04
N THR A 31 -5.55 6.96 -10.24
CA THR A 31 -5.53 8.33 -9.74
C THR A 31 -5.01 9.27 -10.81
N LYS A 32 -5.55 10.48 -10.85
CA LYS A 32 -5.04 11.57 -11.70
C LYS A 32 -4.02 12.46 -10.97
N PHE A 33 -3.82 12.23 -9.68
CA PHE A 33 -2.96 13.05 -8.82
C PHE A 33 -1.53 12.53 -8.82
N THR A 34 -0.56 13.44 -8.70
CA THR A 34 0.86 13.09 -8.70
C THR A 34 1.21 12.41 -7.38
N LEU A 35 1.58 11.14 -7.44
CA LEU A 35 2.01 10.36 -6.28
C LEU A 35 3.34 10.91 -5.75
N LYS A 36 3.40 11.24 -4.46
CA LYS A 36 4.57 11.88 -3.83
C LYS A 36 5.35 10.92 -2.95
N LYS A 37 4.63 10.09 -2.19
CA LYS A 37 5.23 9.18 -1.21
C LYS A 37 4.36 7.95 -1.07
N VAL A 38 5.01 6.80 -0.93
CA VAL A 38 4.38 5.53 -0.56
C VAL A 38 5.17 4.90 0.58
N THR A 39 4.45 4.41 1.58
CA THR A 39 4.99 3.68 2.73
C THR A 39 4.32 2.32 2.80
N PHE A 40 5.12 1.27 2.72
CA PHE A 40 4.70 -0.11 2.85
C PHE A 40 5.03 -0.61 4.25
N THR A 41 4.03 -1.18 4.93
CA THR A 41 4.21 -1.88 6.19
C THR A 41 3.67 -3.29 6.01
N ARG A 42 4.55 -4.27 5.83
CA ARG A 42 4.18 -5.67 5.71
C ARG A 42 4.31 -6.36 7.05
N THR A 43 3.27 -7.10 7.40
CA THR A 43 3.22 -8.00 8.54
C THR A 43 2.90 -9.40 8.03
N ASP A 44 2.80 -10.37 8.94
CA ASP A 44 2.45 -11.75 8.56
C ASP A 44 0.99 -11.89 8.10
N THR A 45 0.11 -10.96 8.51
CA THR A 45 -1.33 -11.05 8.27
C THR A 45 -1.87 -10.00 7.30
N TYR A 46 -1.15 -8.89 7.10
CA TYR A 46 -1.57 -7.83 6.19
C TYR A 46 -0.40 -7.01 5.63
N LEU A 47 -0.66 -6.37 4.50
CA LEU A 47 0.12 -5.29 3.91
C LEU A 47 -0.66 -3.99 4.03
N ASP A 48 -0.10 -3.03 4.77
CA ASP A 48 -0.56 -1.65 4.76
C ASP A 48 0.20 -0.84 3.73
N ILE A 49 -0.54 -0.14 2.87
CA ILE A 49 -0.03 0.78 1.88
C ILE A 49 -0.55 2.17 2.23
N ARG A 50 0.34 3.03 2.71
CA ARG A 50 0.03 4.43 2.98
C ARG A 50 0.66 5.30 1.91
N TYR A 51 -0.12 6.20 1.32
CA TYR A 51 0.38 7.01 0.21
C TYR A 51 -0.19 8.42 0.22
N SER A 52 0.61 9.37 -0.26
CA SER A 52 0.24 10.77 -0.35
C SER A 52 0.50 11.32 -1.74
N PHE A 53 -0.27 12.33 -2.10
CA PHE A 53 -0.17 13.02 -3.39
C PHE A 53 0.41 14.42 -3.19
N ALA A 54 1.02 14.99 -4.22
CA ALA A 54 1.54 16.35 -4.18
C ALA A 54 0.41 17.37 -3.98
N ASP A 55 -0.74 17.11 -4.60
CA ASP A 55 -1.87 18.04 -4.68
C ASP A 55 -2.87 17.91 -3.51
N ILE A 56 -2.68 16.93 -2.63
CA ILE A 56 -3.67 16.57 -1.61
C ILE A 56 -3.04 16.61 -0.21
N PRO A 57 -3.61 17.36 0.75
CA PRO A 57 -3.02 17.55 2.08
C PRO A 57 -3.26 16.38 3.04
N PHE A 58 -3.77 15.24 2.57
CA PHE A 58 -4.06 14.06 3.37
C PHE A 58 -3.44 12.80 2.77
N GLU A 59 -2.98 11.91 3.65
CA GLU A 59 -2.51 10.58 3.26
C GLU A 59 -3.71 9.62 3.14
N ARG A 60 -3.65 8.69 2.19
CA ARG A 60 -4.57 7.57 2.08
C ARG A 60 -3.91 6.33 2.66
N ILE A 61 -4.70 5.48 3.31
CA ILE A 61 -4.25 4.17 3.79
C ILE A 61 -5.13 3.08 3.21
N ARG A 62 -4.51 2.02 2.72
CA ARG A 62 -5.18 0.80 2.26
C ARG A 62 -4.53 -0.41 2.92
N ARG A 63 -5.33 -1.22 3.60
CA ARG A 63 -4.92 -2.51 4.17
C ARG A 63 -5.32 -3.65 3.24
N ILE A 64 -4.40 -4.55 2.97
CA ILE A 64 -4.61 -5.76 2.16
C ILE A 64 -4.30 -6.95 3.08
N PRO A 65 -5.27 -7.85 3.37
CA PRO A 65 -4.98 -9.08 4.10
C PRO A 65 -4.05 -9.99 3.27
N LEU A 66 -3.06 -10.61 3.91
CA LEU A 66 -2.10 -11.53 3.28
C LEU A 66 -2.42 -13.01 3.57
N ALA A 67 -3.15 -13.29 4.64
CA ALA A 67 -3.74 -14.60 4.85
C ALA A 67 -5.07 -14.69 4.11
N ASP A 68 -5.40 -15.87 3.58
CA ASP A 68 -6.79 -16.27 3.45
C ASP A 68 -7.38 -16.20 4.84
N LEU A 69 -8.22 -15.18 5.11
CA LEU A 69 -9.03 -15.17 6.31
C LEU A 69 -9.80 -16.50 6.30
N PRO A 70 -9.63 -17.41 7.28
CA PRO A 70 -10.60 -18.49 7.43
C PRO A 70 -11.95 -17.80 7.52
N GLU A 71 -12.87 -18.19 6.64
CA GLU A 71 -14.20 -17.58 6.49
C GLU A 71 -14.67 -17.06 7.84
N ARG A 72 -14.79 -15.73 7.98
CA ARG A 72 -15.66 -15.19 9.00
C ARG A 72 -17.06 -15.62 8.59
N ARG A 73 -17.44 -16.84 8.98
CA ARG A 73 -18.82 -17.25 9.07
C ARG A 73 -19.47 -16.18 9.95
N ALA A 74 -20.20 -15.28 9.31
CA ALA A 74 -21.17 -14.46 10.00
C ALA A 74 -22.20 -15.45 10.55
N VAL A 75 -21.97 -15.92 11.78
CA VAL A 75 -22.98 -16.61 12.56
C VAL A 75 -23.92 -15.54 13.09
N ASN A 76 -24.90 -15.17 12.27
CA ASN A 76 -26.15 -14.67 12.81
C ASN A 76 -26.89 -15.89 13.37
N ASN A 77 -26.95 -16.00 14.69
CA ASN A 77 -27.98 -16.78 15.37
C ASN A 77 -28.36 -16.08 16.68
#